data_AF-A0A0N9I1Z6-F1
#
_entry.id   AF-A0A0N9I1Z6-F1
#
_cell.length_a   1.000
_cell.length_b   1.000
_cell.length_c   1.000
_cell.angle_alpha   90.00
_cell.angle_beta   90.00
_cell.angle_gamma   90.00
#
_symmetry.space_group_name_H-M   'P 1'
#
loop_
_entity.id
_entity.type
_entity.pdbx_description
1 polymer ?
#
loop_
_entity_poly.entity_id
_entity_poly.type
_entity_poly.pdbx_seq_one_letter_code
_entity_poly.pdbx_strand_id
1 'polypeptide(L)'
;MHFDPGLRLLPRQVGISGNGAYNCVSTDPTITSGTSVVTGSGSLGCLTSDGATTETITWNTGEQSHLAYTFAIIVQPGGEAVVVVLGTVESGKFAGSVIASPGAQVTLNPLQCLSPTGVELITGPSTLIIT
;
A
#
# COMPACT_ATOMS: atom_id res chain seq x y z
N MET A 1 -3.63 -2.47 5.82
CA MET A 1 -2.41 -1.74 6.20
C MET A 1 -2.59 -1.20 7.60
N HIS A 2 -1.70 -1.57 8.49
CA HIS A 2 -1.66 -1.20 9.90
C HIS A 2 -0.49 -0.22 10.14
N PHE A 3 -0.74 0.74 11.03
CA PHE A 3 0.19 1.79 11.41
C PHE A 3 0.44 1.75 12.90
N ASP A 4 1.69 1.60 13.30
CA ASP A 4 2.10 1.66 14.69
C ASP A 4 3.29 2.62 14.89
N PRO A 5 3.12 3.71 15.65
CA PRO A 5 1.87 4.16 16.27
C PRO A 5 0.93 4.82 15.23
N GLY A 6 -0.40 4.86 15.48
CA GLY A 6 -1.40 5.33 14.49
C GLY A 6 -1.15 6.72 13.88
N LEU A 7 -1.69 7.02 12.70
CA LEU A 7 -1.45 8.31 12.05
C LEU A 7 -2.15 9.46 12.78
N ARG A 8 -1.46 10.61 12.88
CA ARG A 8 -1.99 11.87 13.42
C ARG A 8 -2.00 12.95 12.35
N LEU A 9 -2.56 14.11 12.66
CA LEU A 9 -2.56 15.27 11.77
C LEU A 9 -1.16 15.63 11.25
N LEU A 10 -0.20 15.73 12.17
CA LEU A 10 1.20 16.03 11.84
C LEU A 10 2.00 14.73 11.66
N PRO A 11 2.98 14.73 10.74
CA PRO A 11 3.85 13.58 10.54
C PRO A 11 4.61 13.16 11.79
N ARG A 12 4.73 11.85 11.98
CA ARG A 12 5.60 11.24 12.99
C ARG A 12 6.21 9.95 12.45
N GLN A 13 7.23 9.45 13.12
CA GLN A 13 7.78 8.14 12.78
C GLN A 13 6.74 7.06 13.05
N VAL A 14 6.40 6.29 12.01
CA VAL A 14 5.39 5.24 12.04
C VAL A 14 5.90 4.01 11.29
N GLY A 15 5.71 2.83 11.89
CA GLY A 15 5.87 1.54 11.24
C GLY A 15 4.62 1.16 10.46
N ILE A 16 4.82 0.62 9.26
CA ILE A 16 3.78 0.15 8.35
C ILE A 16 3.88 -1.35 8.24
N SER A 17 2.75 -2.04 8.40
CA SER A 17 2.64 -3.45 8.05
C SER A 17 1.32 -3.72 7.34
N GLY A 18 1.26 -4.71 6.47
CA GLY A 18 0.05 -5.04 5.75
C GLY A 18 0.10 -6.45 5.20
N ASN A 19 -1.06 -7.05 5.07
CA ASN A 19 -1.22 -8.28 4.31
C ASN A 19 -2.37 -8.09 3.32
N GLY A 20 -2.20 -8.65 2.13
CA GLY A 20 -3.16 -8.57 1.04
C GLY A 20 -3.47 -9.95 0.46
N ALA A 21 -4.67 -10.12 -0.05
CA ALA A 21 -5.04 -11.22 -0.93
C ALA A 21 -5.72 -10.61 -2.15
N TYR A 22 -5.25 -10.99 -3.34
CA TYR A 22 -5.66 -10.37 -4.60
C TYR A 22 -6.19 -11.41 -5.57
N ASN A 23 -7.24 -11.01 -6.30
CA ASN A 23 -7.53 -11.58 -7.61
C ASN A 23 -6.72 -10.80 -8.65
N CYS A 24 -6.00 -11.52 -9.51
CA CYS A 24 -4.98 -10.92 -10.37
C CYS A 24 -5.45 -10.88 -11.82
N VAL A 25 -5.17 -9.76 -12.48
CA VAL A 25 -5.23 -9.64 -13.94
C VAL A 25 -3.80 -9.41 -14.41
N SER A 26 -3.26 -10.38 -15.14
CA SER A 26 -1.86 -10.41 -15.58
C SER A 26 -1.74 -10.77 -17.05
N THR A 27 -0.60 -10.42 -17.66
CA THR A 27 -0.17 -10.90 -18.98
C THR A 27 0.16 -12.40 -18.98
N ASP A 28 0.42 -13.00 -17.81
CA ASP A 28 0.57 -14.45 -17.64
C ASP A 28 -0.77 -15.07 -17.17
N PRO A 29 -1.46 -15.86 -18.01
CA PRO A 29 -2.77 -16.43 -17.67
C PRO A 29 -2.69 -17.51 -16.58
N THR A 30 -1.51 -17.99 -16.22
CA THR A 30 -1.33 -18.94 -15.11
C THR A 30 -1.40 -18.27 -13.74
N ILE A 31 -1.27 -16.94 -13.70
CA ILE A 31 -1.34 -16.11 -12.49
C ILE A 31 -2.76 -15.58 -12.32
N THR A 32 -3.52 -16.18 -11.41
CA THR A 32 -4.94 -15.84 -11.16
C THR A 32 -5.16 -15.23 -9.79
N SER A 33 -4.24 -15.47 -8.84
CA SER A 33 -4.29 -14.88 -7.51
C SER A 33 -2.89 -14.72 -6.91
N GLY A 34 -2.81 -13.87 -5.89
CA GLY A 34 -1.58 -13.67 -5.13
C GLY A 34 -1.88 -13.17 -3.72
N THR A 35 -0.99 -13.48 -2.79
CA THR A 35 -0.98 -12.90 -1.45
C THR A 35 0.20 -11.96 -1.33
N SER A 36 0.08 -10.92 -0.52
CA SER A 36 1.20 -10.04 -0.24
C SER A 36 1.41 -9.78 1.22
N VAL A 37 2.67 -9.50 1.54
CA VAL A 37 3.12 -8.97 2.81
C VAL A 37 3.83 -7.66 2.54
N VAL A 38 3.37 -6.60 3.19
CA VAL A 38 3.93 -5.25 3.09
C VAL A 38 4.53 -4.86 4.42
N THR A 39 5.74 -4.30 4.37
CA THR A 39 6.44 -3.76 5.53
C THR A 39 7.12 -2.46 5.16
N GLY A 40 7.23 -1.54 6.10
CA GLY A 40 7.96 -0.30 5.88
C GLY A 40 7.85 0.65 7.04
N SER A 41 8.33 1.86 6.83
CA SER A 41 8.23 2.93 7.82
C SER A 41 8.45 4.29 7.17
N GLY A 42 8.07 5.34 7.89
CA GLY A 42 8.29 6.69 7.42
C GLY A 42 7.83 7.74 8.42
N SER A 43 8.00 8.99 8.03
CA SER A 43 7.38 10.15 8.68
C SER A 43 5.98 10.33 8.10
N LEU A 44 4.99 9.72 8.76
CA LEU A 44 3.62 9.64 8.26
C LEU A 44 2.66 10.47 9.09
N GLY A 45 1.77 11.16 8.40
CA GLY A 45 0.66 11.94 8.94
C GLY A 45 -0.50 12.01 7.95
N CYS A 46 -1.64 12.51 8.41
CA CYS A 46 -2.86 12.55 7.61
C CYS A 46 -2.87 13.67 6.55
N LEU A 47 -2.05 14.72 6.75
CA LEU A 47 -1.92 15.83 5.80
C LEU A 47 -0.72 15.65 4.87
N THR A 48 0.39 15.16 5.42
CA THR A 48 1.63 14.92 4.70
C THR A 48 2.22 13.61 5.18
N SER A 49 2.84 12.86 4.28
CA SER A 49 3.53 11.62 4.59
C SER A 49 4.69 11.44 3.65
N ASP A 50 5.79 10.96 4.20
CA ASP A 50 6.97 10.56 3.47
C ASP A 50 7.46 9.24 4.06
N GLY A 51 7.61 8.23 3.22
CA GLY A 51 7.96 6.90 3.66
C GLY A 51 8.13 5.94 2.50
N ALA A 52 8.74 4.80 2.82
CA ALA A 52 8.94 3.71 1.88
C ALA A 52 8.40 2.42 2.47
N THR A 53 7.86 1.56 1.61
CA THR A 53 7.55 0.18 1.95
C THR A 53 8.09 -0.77 0.92
N THR A 54 8.43 -1.96 1.38
CA THR A 54 8.66 -3.13 0.54
C THR A 54 7.43 -4.02 0.59
N GLU A 55 7.05 -4.57 -0.56
CA GLU A 55 6.04 -5.62 -0.65
C GLU A 55 6.63 -6.87 -1.28
N THR A 56 6.30 -8.01 -0.70
CA THR A 56 6.57 -9.31 -1.30
C THR A 56 5.23 -9.93 -1.66
N ILE A 57 5.04 -10.19 -2.95
CA ILE A 57 3.87 -10.90 -3.47
C ILE A 57 4.26 -12.35 -3.72
N THR A 58 3.45 -13.29 -3.23
CA THR A 58 3.52 -14.71 -3.54
C THR A 58 2.34 -15.08 -4.43
N TRP A 59 2.63 -15.56 -5.63
CA TRP A 59 1.61 -15.93 -6.60
C TRP A 59 1.06 -17.33 -6.35
N ASN A 60 -0.09 -17.65 -6.95
CA ASN A 60 -0.67 -18.99 -6.91
C ASN A 60 0.25 -20.08 -7.51
N THR A 61 1.23 -19.70 -8.34
CA THR A 61 2.26 -20.59 -8.89
C THR A 61 3.40 -20.86 -7.92
N GLY A 62 3.46 -20.17 -6.78
CA GLY A 62 4.55 -20.22 -5.81
C GLY A 62 5.73 -19.29 -6.13
N GLU A 63 5.74 -18.67 -7.31
CA GLU A 63 6.70 -17.63 -7.66
C GLU A 63 6.49 -16.39 -6.78
N GLN A 64 7.55 -15.58 -6.61
CA GLN A 64 7.49 -14.36 -5.82
C GLN A 64 7.92 -13.13 -6.63
N SER A 65 7.36 -11.99 -6.27
CA SER A 65 7.75 -10.66 -6.75
C SER A 65 8.09 -9.78 -5.56
N HIS A 66 9.20 -9.07 -5.64
CA HIS A 66 9.60 -8.08 -4.65
C HIS A 66 9.48 -6.68 -5.23
N LEU A 67 8.74 -5.85 -4.52
CA LEU A 67 8.41 -4.49 -4.91
C LEU A 67 8.93 -3.52 -3.87
N ALA A 68 9.42 -2.37 -4.35
CA ALA A 68 9.59 -1.19 -3.55
C ALA A 68 8.54 -0.15 -3.94
N TYR A 69 7.92 0.43 -2.92
CA TYR A 69 6.92 1.48 -3.06
C TYR A 69 7.42 2.75 -2.40
N THR A 70 7.12 3.85 -3.07
CA THR A 70 7.13 5.19 -2.47
C THR A 70 5.70 5.66 -2.32
N PHE A 71 5.38 6.26 -1.19
CA PHE A 71 4.03 6.77 -0.93
C PHE A 71 3.91 8.23 -1.34
N ALA A 72 2.82 8.56 -2.01
CA ALA A 72 2.32 9.92 -2.07
C ALA A 72 0.89 9.95 -1.51
N ILE A 73 0.69 10.67 -0.40
CA ILE A 73 -0.66 10.98 0.08
C ILE A 73 -1.18 12.20 -0.64
N ILE A 74 -2.31 12.04 -1.33
CA ILE A 74 -3.05 13.12 -1.97
C ILE A 74 -4.29 13.40 -1.12
N VAL A 75 -4.34 14.57 -0.50
CA VAL A 75 -5.53 15.03 0.23
C VAL A 75 -6.59 15.44 -0.79
N GLN A 76 -7.76 14.79 -0.75
CA GLN A 76 -8.92 15.13 -1.56
C GLN A 76 -9.72 16.26 -0.88
N PRO A 77 -10.43 17.10 -1.66
CA PRO A 77 -11.42 18.02 -1.12
C PRO A 77 -12.49 17.27 -0.33
N GLY A 78 -12.78 17.69 0.91
CA GLY A 78 -13.70 16.99 1.81
C GLY A 78 -13.00 16.18 2.93
N GLY A 79 -11.66 16.14 2.91
CA GLY A 79 -10.84 15.57 3.98
C GLY A 79 -10.47 14.10 3.81
N GLU A 80 -10.97 13.44 2.77
CA GLU A 80 -10.49 12.10 2.42
C GLU A 80 -9.03 12.17 1.96
N ALA A 81 -8.18 11.26 2.43
CA ALA A 81 -6.84 11.10 1.89
C ALA A 81 -6.83 9.89 0.96
N VAL A 82 -6.29 10.05 -0.25
CA VAL A 82 -6.06 8.96 -1.20
C VAL A 82 -4.56 8.71 -1.24
N VAL A 83 -4.16 7.47 -0.94
CA VAL A 83 -2.76 7.05 -1.01
C VAL A 83 -2.49 6.52 -2.41
N VAL A 84 -1.73 7.26 -3.22
CA VAL A 84 -1.29 6.73 -4.51
C VAL A 84 0.02 6.00 -4.28
N VAL A 85 0.00 4.69 -4.56
CA VAL A 85 1.15 3.82 -4.47
C VAL A 85 1.62 3.52 -5.89
N LEU A 86 2.76 4.09 -6.28
CA LEU A 86 3.46 3.71 -7.51
C LEU A 86 4.65 2.84 -7.11
N GLY A 87 4.71 1.65 -7.70
CA GLY A 87 5.80 0.71 -7.45
C GLY A 87 6.28 0.04 -8.72
N THR A 88 7.55 -0.33 -8.68
CA THR A 88 8.20 -1.15 -9.69
C THR A 88 8.58 -2.48 -9.06
N VAL A 89 8.46 -3.56 -9.82
CA VAL A 89 8.99 -4.85 -9.39
C VAL A 89 10.50 -4.81 -9.55
N GLU A 90 11.22 -4.84 -8.43
CA GLU A 90 12.67 -4.80 -8.41
C GLU A 90 13.28 -6.15 -8.76
N SER A 91 12.63 -7.24 -8.33
CA SER A 91 13.12 -8.60 -8.56
C SER A 91 12.01 -9.65 -8.50
N GLY A 92 12.29 -10.83 -9.06
CA GLY A 92 11.37 -11.96 -9.10
C GLY A 92 10.48 -11.98 -10.35
N LYS A 93 9.31 -12.60 -10.24
CA LYS A 93 8.32 -12.66 -11.33
C LYS A 93 7.88 -11.25 -11.69
N PHE A 94 7.77 -10.95 -12.98
CA PHE A 94 7.47 -9.61 -13.50
C PHE A 94 8.51 -8.53 -13.15
N ALA A 95 9.76 -8.89 -12.85
CA ALA A 95 10.83 -7.91 -12.64
C ALA A 95 10.94 -6.92 -13.81
N GLY A 96 10.97 -5.62 -13.49
CA GLY A 96 10.96 -4.53 -14.47
C GLY A 96 9.57 -4.08 -14.93
N SER A 97 8.50 -4.82 -14.63
CA SER A 97 7.14 -4.37 -14.85
C SER A 97 6.73 -3.31 -13.82
N VAL A 98 5.87 -2.40 -14.26
CA VAL A 98 5.16 -1.47 -13.36
C VAL A 98 3.93 -2.19 -12.83
N ILE A 99 3.79 -2.26 -11.52
CA ILE A 99 2.54 -2.71 -10.90
C ILE A 99 1.74 -1.47 -10.57
N ALA A 100 0.68 -1.25 -11.35
CA ALA A 100 -0.38 -0.34 -10.96
C ALA A 100 -1.37 -1.16 -10.15
N SER A 101 -1.24 -1.14 -8.81
CA SER A 101 -2.36 -1.52 -7.96
C SER A 101 -3.46 -0.47 -8.23
N PRO A 102 -4.54 -0.80 -8.96
CA PRO A 102 -5.58 0.17 -9.29
C PRO A 102 -6.32 0.43 -7.99
N GLY A 103 -5.84 1.43 -7.26
CA GLY A 103 -6.49 1.95 -6.10
C GLY A 103 -6.15 1.27 -4.80
N ALA A 104 -4.93 1.45 -4.27
CA ALA A 104 -4.86 1.76 -2.84
C ALA A 104 -5.50 3.15 -2.54
N GLN A 105 -6.65 3.47 -3.14
CA GLN A 105 -7.54 4.55 -2.71
C GLN A 105 -8.09 4.12 -1.37
N VAL A 106 -7.26 4.29 -0.37
CA VAL A 106 -7.63 3.97 0.97
C VAL A 106 -8.16 5.23 1.58
N THR A 107 -9.49 5.32 1.67
CA THR A 107 -10.14 6.46 2.29
C THR A 107 -9.76 6.53 3.76
N LEU A 108 -8.89 7.48 4.08
CA LEU A 108 -8.54 7.81 5.45
C LEU A 108 -9.62 8.74 6.00
N ASN A 109 -10.16 8.44 7.18
CA ASN A 109 -11.01 9.38 7.88
C ASN A 109 -10.14 10.42 8.61
N PRO A 110 -10.07 11.67 8.13
CA PRO A 110 -9.19 12.70 8.70
C PRO A 110 -9.59 13.07 10.13
N LEU A 111 -10.86 12.86 10.52
CA LEU A 111 -11.33 13.14 11.88
C LEU A 111 -10.75 12.13 12.88
N GLN A 112 -10.41 10.91 12.44
CA GLN A 112 -9.71 9.97 13.32
C GLN A 112 -8.29 10.42 13.64
N CYS A 113 -7.67 11.26 12.82
CA CYS A 113 -6.35 11.83 13.08
C CYS A 113 -6.34 12.83 14.24
N LEU A 114 -7.51 13.37 14.59
CA LEU A 114 -7.73 14.21 15.78
C LEU A 114 -7.87 13.37 17.07
N SER A 115 -8.16 12.08 16.94
CA SER A 115 -8.32 11.21 18.10
C SER A 115 -6.98 10.91 18.78
N PRO A 116 -6.93 10.64 20.11
CA PRO A 116 -5.71 10.27 20.82
C PRO A 116 -5.00 9.01 20.32
N THR A 117 -5.69 8.10 19.65
CA THR A 117 -5.09 6.89 19.06
C THR A 117 -4.59 7.16 17.64
N GLY A 118 -5.32 7.99 16.88
CA GLY A 118 -5.03 8.23 15.47
C GLY A 118 -5.60 7.14 14.57
N VAL A 119 -5.13 7.08 13.32
CA VAL A 119 -5.53 6.04 12.37
C VAL A 119 -4.54 4.89 12.41
N GLU A 120 -4.95 3.76 12.97
CA GLU A 120 -4.10 2.57 13.12
C GLU A 120 -4.30 1.55 11.99
N LEU A 121 -5.43 1.61 11.28
CA LEU A 121 -5.76 0.63 10.26
C LEU A 121 -6.46 1.29 9.10
N ILE A 122 -6.04 0.90 7.90
CA ILE A 122 -6.66 1.28 6.67
C ILE A 122 -6.79 0.05 5.75
N THR A 123 -7.90 -0.06 5.03
CA THR A 123 -8.22 -1.19 4.15
C THR A 123 -8.30 -0.73 2.70
N GLY A 124 -7.74 -1.53 1.79
CA GLY A 124 -7.75 -1.25 0.35
C GLY A 124 -8.41 -2.39 -0.43
N PRO A 125 -8.61 -2.22 -1.75
CA PRO A 125 -9.24 -3.21 -2.60
C PRO A 125 -8.35 -4.44 -2.84
N SER A 126 -9.01 -5.48 -3.31
CA SER A 126 -8.48 -6.84 -3.45
C SER A 126 -8.14 -7.21 -4.90
N THR A 127 -7.87 -6.23 -5.78
CA THR A 127 -7.55 -6.47 -7.19
C THR A 127 -6.21 -5.84 -7.54
N LEU A 128 -5.37 -6.60 -8.25
CA LEU A 128 -4.03 -6.19 -8.65
C LEU A 128 -3.86 -6.40 -10.17
N ILE A 129 -3.39 -5.38 -10.87
CA ILE A 129 -3.17 -5.41 -12.33
C ILE A 129 -1.66 -5.35 -12.61
N ILE A 130 -1.20 -6.23 -13.49
CA ILE A 130 0.21 -6.34 -13.91
C ILE A 130 0.26 -6.32 -15.43
N THR A 131 1.09 -5.45 -15.98
CA THR A 131 1.31 -5.31 -17.43
C THR A 131 2.74 -5.66 -17.81
#